data_AF-A0A101IRL0-F1
#
_entry.id   AF-A0A101IRL0-F1
#
_cell.length_a   1.000
_cell.length_b   1.000
_cell.length_c   1.000
_cell.angle_alpha   90.00
_cell.angle_beta   90.00
_cell.angle_gamma   90.00
#
_symmetry.space_group_name_H-M   'P 1'
#
loop_
_entity.id
_entity.type
_entity.pdbx_description
1 polymer ?
#
loop_
_entity_poly.entity_id
_entity_poly.type
_entity_poly.pdbx_seq_one_letter_code
_entity_poly.pdbx_strand_id
1 'polypeptide(L)'
;PWLGYMLLLEDCEKSRKSVRNNEPHFEVFPEFNEASYVERYHQTCLKLVRERVYSEVCYLLAREANKMQPRNYSEPDEILSGYRFLRSLCSHLNNFYEIV
;
A
#
# COMPACT_ATOMS: atom_id res chain seq x y z
N PRO A 1 -15.86 8.07 -11.45
CA PRO A 1 -14.53 7.72 -12.00
C PRO A 1 -13.86 6.74 -11.03
N TRP A 2 -13.17 5.71 -11.53
CA TRP A 2 -12.32 4.87 -10.67
C TRP A 2 -10.95 5.50 -10.51
N LEU A 3 -10.44 5.53 -9.29
CA LEU A 3 -9.14 6.09 -8.95
C LEU A 3 -8.36 5.10 -8.10
N GLY A 4 -7.29 4.54 -8.66
CA GLY A 4 -6.40 3.61 -7.98
C GLY A 4 -5.12 4.29 -7.49
N TYR A 5 -4.59 3.82 -6.36
CA TYR A 5 -3.25 4.14 -5.88
C TYR A 5 -2.43 2.86 -5.71
N MET A 6 -1.25 2.77 -6.31
CA MET A 6 -0.34 1.64 -6.11
C MET A 6 0.98 2.13 -5.52
N LEU A 7 1.40 1.52 -4.42
CA LEU A 7 2.67 1.79 -3.77
C LEU A 7 3.49 0.52 -3.68
N LEU A 8 4.67 0.54 -4.31
CA LEU A 8 5.70 -0.50 -4.16
C LEU A 8 6.82 0.07 -3.29
N LEU A 9 7.06 -0.56 -2.15
CA LEU A 9 8.13 -0.17 -1.23
C LEU A 9 9.22 -1.25 -1.20
N GLU A 10 10.47 -0.83 -1.11
CA GLU A 10 11.58 -1.75 -0.90
C GLU A 10 11.46 -2.42 0.47
N ASP A 11 11.53 -3.76 0.49
CA ASP A 11 11.61 -4.56 1.69
C ASP A 11 13.07 -4.79 2.08
N CYS A 12 13.62 -3.84 2.84
CA CYS A 12 14.96 -3.90 3.40
C CYS A 12 14.97 -3.61 4.90
N GLU A 13 16.08 -3.93 5.59
CA GLU A 13 16.19 -3.69 7.03
C GLU A 13 15.93 -2.22 7.40
N LYS A 14 16.39 -1.28 6.57
CA LYS A 14 16.16 0.15 6.80
C LYS A 14 14.67 0.53 6.72
N SER A 15 13.92 -0.11 5.82
CA SER A 15 12.48 0.13 5.68
C SER A 15 11.65 -0.45 6.83
N ARG A 16 12.13 -1.55 7.43
CA ARG A 16 11.49 -2.25 8.55
C ARG A 16 11.96 -1.76 9.93
N LYS A 17 13.02 -0.97 9.98
CA LYS A 17 13.51 -0.39 11.23
C LYS A 17 12.60 0.77 11.64
N SER A 18 12.24 0.77 12.92
CA SER A 18 11.57 1.90 13.56
C SER A 18 12.33 3.21 13.32
N VAL A 19 11.58 4.28 13.06
CA VAL A 19 12.11 5.64 12.91
C VAL A 19 11.51 6.57 13.97
N ARG A 20 12.34 7.48 14.49
CA ARG A 20 11.94 8.44 15.53
C ARG A 20 11.03 9.52 14.95
N ASN A 21 9.98 9.88 15.68
CA ASN A 21 9.13 11.03 15.34
C ASN A 21 9.77 12.34 15.81
N ASN A 22 9.55 13.41 15.03
CA ASN A 22 9.86 14.77 15.43
C ASN A 22 8.55 15.50 15.73
N GLU A 23 8.25 15.68 17.00
CA GLU A 23 6.96 16.19 17.50
C GLU A 23 7.14 17.51 18.27
N PRO A 24 7.62 18.59 17.62
CA PRO A 24 7.92 19.85 18.32
C PRO A 24 6.67 20.58 18.81
N HIS A 25 5.50 20.28 18.26
CA HIS A 25 4.26 21.05 18.51
C HIS A 25 3.04 20.17 18.83
N PHE A 26 2.91 19.01 18.17
CA PHE A 26 1.79 18.09 18.35
C PHE A 26 2.31 16.66 18.31
N GLU A 27 1.68 15.80 19.12
CA GLU A 27 1.92 14.37 19.11
C GLU A 27 1.41 13.76 17.79
N VAL A 28 2.13 12.78 17.26
CA VAL A 28 1.63 11.94 16.17
C VAL A 28 0.55 11.00 16.69
N PHE A 29 -0.26 10.47 15.78
CA PHE A 29 -1.20 9.42 16.17
C PHE A 29 -0.46 8.18 16.69
N PRO A 30 -1.03 7.44 17.65
CA PRO A 30 -0.35 6.32 18.31
C PRO A 30 0.19 5.25 17.35
N GLU A 31 -0.47 5.00 16.22
CA GLU A 31 -0.02 4.06 15.20
C GLU A 31 1.30 4.43 14.51
N PHE A 32 1.77 5.66 14.70
CA PHE A 32 3.06 6.13 14.17
C PHE A 32 4.18 6.11 15.21
N ASN A 33 3.88 5.79 16.48
CA ASN A 33 4.90 5.65 17.51
C ASN A 33 5.75 4.40 17.25
N GLU A 34 7.07 4.62 17.19
CA GLU A 34 8.05 3.59 16.85
C GLU A 34 7.77 2.84 15.52
N ALA A 35 6.93 3.39 14.64
CA ALA A 35 6.61 2.78 13.36
C ALA A 35 7.75 2.91 12.36
N SER A 36 8.07 1.81 11.68
CA SER A 36 8.95 1.72 10.52
C SER A 36 8.32 2.34 9.27
N TYR A 37 9.09 2.56 8.21
CA TYR A 37 8.53 3.04 6.93
C TYR A 37 7.48 2.09 6.37
N VAL A 38 7.70 0.78 6.48
CA VAL A 38 6.73 -0.24 6.06
C VAL A 38 5.37 -0.05 6.75
N GLU A 39 5.38 0.22 8.05
CA GLU A 39 4.16 0.43 8.83
C GLU A 39 3.52 1.79 8.55
N ARG A 40 4.32 2.86 8.41
CA ARG A 40 3.81 4.21 8.10
C ARG A 40 3.09 4.25 6.75
N TYR A 41 3.67 3.63 5.73
CA TYR A 41 3.06 3.55 4.41
C TYR A 41 1.84 2.65 4.40
N HIS A 42 1.86 1.54 5.15
CA HIS A 42 0.69 0.69 5.36
C HIS A 42 -0.49 1.48 5.95
N GLN A 43 -0.26 2.23 7.04
CA GLN A 43 -1.30 3.08 7.66
C GLN A 43 -1.83 4.13 6.68
N THR A 44 -0.95 4.75 5.89
CA THR A 44 -1.34 5.74 4.87
C THR A 44 -2.24 5.10 3.81
N CYS A 45 -1.82 3.99 3.20
CA CYS A 45 -2.60 3.26 2.20
C CYS A 45 -3.96 2.80 2.74
N LEU A 46 -3.99 2.32 3.99
CA LEU A 46 -5.21 1.88 4.64
C LEU A 46 -6.20 3.03 4.88
N LYS A 47 -5.72 4.22 5.26
CA LYS A 47 -6.56 5.43 5.40
C LYS A 47 -7.10 5.90 4.04
N LEU A 48 -6.27 5.92 3.00
CA LEU A 48 -6.69 6.33 1.65
C LEU A 48 -7.90 5.53 1.13
N VAL A 49 -7.96 4.22 1.38
CA VAL A 49 -9.11 3.39 0.99
C VAL A 49 -10.28 3.51 1.97
N ARG A 50 -10.02 3.50 3.29
CA ARG A 50 -11.09 3.56 4.32
C ARG A 50 -11.85 4.87 4.29
N GLU A 51 -11.17 5.97 4.02
CA GLU A 51 -11.77 7.31 3.91
C GLU A 51 -12.36 7.58 2.52
N ARG A 52 -12.33 6.58 1.62
CA ARG A 52 -12.87 6.65 0.25
C ARG A 52 -12.25 7.77 -0.59
N VAL A 53 -11.02 8.17 -0.28
CA VAL A 53 -10.23 9.10 -1.10
C VAL A 53 -9.84 8.43 -2.42
N TYR A 54 -9.54 7.13 -2.35
CA TYR A 54 -9.29 6.27 -3.52
C TYR A 54 -10.34 5.16 -3.61
N SER A 55 -10.61 4.70 -4.85
CA SER A 55 -11.48 3.55 -5.10
C SER A 55 -10.85 2.26 -4.61
N GLU A 56 -9.55 2.07 -4.87
CA GLU A 56 -8.75 0.97 -4.36
C GLU A 56 -7.29 1.38 -4.18
N VAL A 57 -6.60 0.68 -3.28
CA VAL A 57 -5.18 0.88 -3.01
C VAL A 57 -4.46 -0.47 -3.03
N CYS A 58 -3.32 -0.54 -3.72
CA CYS A 58 -2.45 -1.70 -3.77
C CYS A 58 -1.13 -1.38 -3.06
N TYR A 59 -0.79 -2.15 -2.03
CA TYR A 59 0.46 -1.97 -1.27
C TYR A 59 1.33 -3.21 -1.35
N LEU A 60 2.50 -3.05 -1.97
CA LEU A 60 3.42 -4.14 -2.28
C LEU A 60 4.78 -3.88 -1.63
N LEU A 61 5.42 -4.96 -1.19
CA LEU A 61 6.78 -4.97 -0.67
C LEU A 61 7.67 -5.85 -1.54
N ALA A 62 8.81 -5.35 -2.02
CA ALA A 62 9.74 -6.14 -2.84
C ALA A 62 11.19 -6.03 -2.35
N ARG A 63 11.91 -7.14 -2.35
CA ARG A 63 13.33 -7.20 -1.99
C ARG A 63 14.18 -7.12 -3.25
N GLU A 64 15.24 -6.32 -3.25
CA GLU A 64 16.16 -6.25 -4.39
C GLU A 64 16.75 -7.64 -4.74
N ALA A 65 17.09 -8.44 -3.72
CA ALA A 65 17.60 -9.80 -3.87
C ALA A 65 16.67 -10.74 -4.66
N ASN A 66 15.36 -10.46 -4.67
CA ASN A 66 14.36 -11.30 -5.32
C ASN A 66 13.99 -10.82 -6.73
N LYS A 67 14.61 -9.76 -7.27
CA LYS A 67 14.17 -9.09 -8.51
C LYS A 67 13.97 -10.02 -9.72
N MET A 68 14.78 -11.08 -9.82
CA MET A 68 14.75 -12.06 -10.93
C MET A 68 13.78 -13.23 -10.70
N GLN A 69 13.16 -13.33 -9.52
CA GLN A 69 12.25 -14.42 -9.21
C GLN A 69 10.88 -14.17 -9.87
N PRO A 70 10.15 -15.21 -10.31
CA PRO A 70 8.81 -15.07 -10.87
C PRO A 70 7.82 -14.35 -9.93
N ARG A 71 7.99 -14.55 -8.61
CA ARG A 71 7.27 -13.81 -7.57
C ARG A 71 8.27 -13.02 -6.74
N ASN A 72 8.49 -11.76 -7.13
CA ASN A 72 9.50 -10.87 -6.56
C ASN A 72 8.94 -9.84 -5.55
N TYR A 73 7.65 -9.94 -5.20
CA TYR A 73 6.98 -9.06 -4.24
C TYR A 73 6.13 -9.86 -3.24
N SER A 74 5.70 -9.17 -2.19
CA SER A 74 4.77 -9.64 -1.18
C SER A 74 3.66 -8.61 -0.94
N GLU A 75 2.52 -9.12 -0.45
CA GLU A 75 1.32 -8.34 -0.16
C GLU A 75 1.05 -8.50 1.34
N PRO A 76 1.46 -7.54 2.18
CA PRO A 76 1.38 -7.69 3.63
C PRO A 76 -0.05 -7.51 4.19
N ASP A 77 -0.98 -6.99 3.39
CA ASP A 77 -2.36 -6.73 3.78
C ASP A 77 -3.33 -7.20 2.69
N GLU A 78 -4.32 -8.01 3.06
CA GLU A 78 -5.30 -8.58 2.13
C GLU A 78 -6.23 -7.51 1.53
N ILE A 79 -6.57 -6.47 2.30
CA ILE A 79 -7.39 -5.33 1.85
C ILE A 79 -6.64 -4.55 0.78
N LEU A 80 -5.33 -4.41 0.93
CA LEU A 80 -4.45 -3.67 0.02
C LEU A 80 -3.80 -4.57 -1.04
N SER A 81 -4.38 -5.74 -1.32
CA SER A 81 -3.83 -6.73 -2.24
C SER A 81 -3.92 -6.31 -3.71
N GLY A 82 -2.99 -6.80 -4.53
CA GLY A 82 -3.02 -6.61 -5.98
C GLY A 82 -4.28 -7.24 -6.60
N TYR A 83 -4.74 -8.36 -6.03
CA TYR A 83 -5.98 -9.01 -6.46
C TYR A 83 -7.20 -8.11 -6.34
N ARG A 84 -7.43 -7.49 -5.16
CA ARG A 84 -8.59 -6.60 -4.96
C ARG A 84 -8.52 -5.37 -5.85
N PHE A 85 -7.33 -4.78 -5.95
CA PHE A 85 -7.07 -3.63 -6.82
C PHE A 85 -7.44 -3.91 -8.27
N LEU A 86 -6.89 -4.99 -8.85
CA LEU A 86 -7.14 -5.37 -10.24
C LEU A 86 -8.60 -5.81 -10.45
N ARG A 87 -9.17 -6.55 -9.51
CA ARG A 87 -10.58 -6.97 -9.58
C ARG A 87 -11.53 -5.78 -9.65
N SER A 88 -11.29 -4.76 -8.83
CA SER A 88 -12.08 -3.52 -8.81
C SER A 88 -11.91 -2.75 -10.12
N LEU A 89 -10.68 -2.61 -10.62
CA LEU A 89 -10.41 -1.99 -11.92
C LEU A 89 -11.13 -2.71 -13.06
N CYS A 90 -10.97 -4.03 -13.18
CA CYS A 90 -11.64 -4.81 -14.22
C CYS A 90 -13.17 -4.70 -14.11
N SER A 91 -13.71 -4.74 -12.89
CA SER A 91 -15.15 -4.56 -12.68
C SER A 91 -15.62 -3.17 -13.08
N HIS A 92 -14.82 -2.13 -12.83
CA HIS A 92 -15.11 -0.79 -13.30
C HIS A 92 -15.10 -0.74 -14.83
N LEU A 93 -14.05 -1.26 -15.47
CA LEU A 93 -13.93 -1.27 -16.92
C LEU A 93 -15.08 -2.02 -17.60
N ASN A 94 -15.47 -3.19 -17.10
CA ASN A 94 -16.57 -3.98 -17.65
C ASN A 94 -17.93 -3.26 -17.57
N ASN A 95 -18.12 -2.35 -16.62
CA ASN A 95 -19.35 -1.55 -16.53
C ASN A 95 -19.43 -0.44 -17.58
N PHE A 96 -18.30 -0.03 -18.15
CA PHE A 96 -18.23 1.08 -19.13
C PHE A 96 -17.83 0.63 -20.53
N TYR A 97 -17.17 -0.50 -20.65
CA TYR A 97 -16.68 -1.09 -21.89
C TYR A 97 -17.05 -2.57 -21.89
N GLU A 98 -17.68 -3.06 -22.96
CA GLU A 98 -17.76 -4.51 -23.21
C GLU A 98 -16.34 -4.99 -23.55
N ILE A 99 -15.55 -5.28 -22.51
CA ILE A 99 -14.27 -5.96 -22.68
C ILE A 99 -14.61 -7.44 -22.86
N VAL A 100 -14.59 -7.87 -24.13
CA VAL A 100 -14.81 -9.26 -24.59
C VAL A 100 -13.81 -10.22 -23.96
#